data_AF-A0A9E3HSX2-F1
#
_entry.id   AF-A0A9E3HSX2-F1
#
_cell.length_a   1.000
_cell.length_b   1.000
_cell.length_c   1.000
_cell.angle_alpha   90.00
_cell.angle_beta   90.00
_cell.angle_gamma   90.00
#
_symmetry.space_group_name_H-M   'P 1'
#
loop_
_entity.id
_entity.type
_entity.pdbx_description
1 polymer ?
#
loop_
_entity_poly.entity_id
_entity_poly.type
_entity_poly.pdbx_seq_one_letter_code
_entity_poly.pdbx_strand_id
1 'polypeptide(L)' 'MAALYIVVAWLHAVAGEKDKALAALRRAIDRGWRQSWYAKLDPPLESLRDTPEFKEMMAEVDADIARQKAILKEEGLL' A
#
# COMPACT_ATOMS: atom_id res chain seq x y z
N MET A 1 -9.11 11.33 2.92
CA MET A 1 -8.79 10.85 1.55
C MET A 1 -7.57 9.95 1.61
N ALA A 2 -7.68 8.67 1.23
CA ALA A 2 -6.54 7.73 1.20
C ALA A 2 -5.43 8.20 0.24
N ALA A 3 -5.82 8.80 -0.89
CA ALA A 3 -4.92 9.33 -1.91
C ALA A 3 -3.99 10.46 -1.41
N LEU A 4 -4.32 11.16 -0.33
CA LEU A 4 -3.41 12.16 0.24
C LEU A 4 -2.21 11.49 0.93
N TYR A 5 -2.43 10.34 1.58
CA TYR A 5 -1.38 9.70 2.38
C TYR A 5 -0.37 8.95 1.54
N ILE A 6 -0.76 8.45 0.37
CA ILE A 6 0.21 7.86 -0.56
C ILE A 6 1.17 8.94 -1.12
N VAL A 7 0.67 10.14 -1.42
CA VAL A 7 1.53 11.27 -1.84
C VAL A 7 2.47 11.68 -0.70
N VAL A 8 2.00 11.71 0.55
CA VAL A 8 2.87 11.96 1.71
C VAL A 8 3.93 10.88 1.87
N ALA A 9 3.59 9.61 1.65
CA ALA A 9 4.56 8.52 1.66
C ALA A 9 5.64 8.71 0.58
N TRP A 10 5.27 9.13 -0.63
CA TRP A 10 6.23 9.44 -1.69
C TRP A 10 7.19 10.55 -1.31
N LEU A 11 6.67 11.66 -0.77
CA LEU A 11 7.50 12.80 -0.37
C LEU A 11 8.55 12.41 0.68
N HIS A 12 8.14 11.67 1.72
CA HIS A 12 9.06 11.17 2.74
C HIS A 12 10.06 10.17 2.18
N ALA A 13 9.63 9.26 1.31
CA ALA A 13 10.52 8.23 0.74
C ALA A 13 11.61 8.84 -0.15
N VAL A 14 11.25 9.83 -0.98
CA VAL A 14 12.22 10.58 -1.82
C VAL A 14 13.16 11.42 -0.95
N ALA A 15 12.69 11.93 0.19
CA ALA A 15 13.53 12.64 1.16
C ALA A 15 14.42 11.70 2.00
N GLY A 16 14.34 10.38 1.81
CA GLY A 16 15.10 9.38 2.58
C GLY A 16 14.55 9.13 4.00
N GLU A 17 13.39 9.69 4.35
CA GLU A 17 12.76 9.58 5.66
C GLU A 17 11.92 8.30 5.77
N LYS A 18 12.59 7.14 5.75
CA LYS A 18 11.96 5.82 5.62
C LYS A 18 10.83 5.55 6.61
N ASP A 19 11.05 5.81 7.90
CA ASP A 19 10.05 5.55 8.94
C ASP A 19 8.79 6.40 8.75
N LYS A 20 8.95 7.66 8.36
CA LYS A 20 7.82 8.57 8.07
C LYS A 20 7.07 8.12 6.82
N ALA A 21 7.79 7.64 5.81
CA ALA A 21 7.19 7.11 4.59
C ALA A 21 6.36 5.85 4.86
N LEU A 22 6.89 4.91 5.66
CA LEU A 22 6.17 3.70 6.08
C LEU A 22 4.94 4.05 6.91
N ALA A 23 5.03 4.99 7.85
CA ALA A 23 3.89 5.45 8.64
C ALA A 23 2.79 6.09 7.78
N ALA A 24 3.17 6.89 6.78
CA ALA A 24 2.23 7.47 5.83
C ALA A 24 1.58 6.41 4.94
N LEU A 25 2.33 5.42 4.46
CA LEU A 25 1.82 4.29 3.68
C LEU A 25 0.81 3.47 4.48
N ARG A 26 1.14 3.12 5.74
CA ARG A 26 0.19 2.48 6.67
C ARG A 26 -1.10 3.27 6.76
N ARG A 27 -1.02 4.59 6.96
CA ARG A 27 -2.21 5.45 7.04
C ARG A 27 -3.00 5.52 5.73
N ALA A 28 -2.37 5.35 4.57
CA ALA A 28 -3.08 5.21 3.30
C ALA A 28 -3.86 3.88 3.25
N ILE A 29 -3.24 2.77 3.67
CA ILE A 29 -3.85 1.44 3.73
C ILE A 29 -5.05 1.44 4.68
N ASP A 30 -4.89 1.98 5.89
CA ASP A 30 -5.96 2.08 6.88
C ASP A 30 -7.16 2.92 6.38
N ARG A 31 -6.91 3.80 5.41
CA ARG A 31 -7.91 4.67 4.77
C ARG A 31 -8.51 4.07 3.50
N GLY A 32 -8.16 2.83 3.14
CA GLY A 32 -8.74 2.10 2.01
C GLY A 32 -7.91 2.13 0.72
N TRP A 33 -6.66 2.58 0.75
CA TRP A 33 -5.78 2.43 -0.42
C TRP A 33 -5.42 0.96 -0.67
N ARG A 34 -5.53 0.49 -1.91
CA ARG A 34 -5.41 -0.94 -2.30
C ARG A 34 -4.60 -1.18 -3.59
N GLN A 35 -3.64 -0.33 -3.91
CA GLN A 35 -2.84 -0.49 -5.15
C GLN A 35 -1.47 -1.12 -4.87
N SER A 36 -1.43 -2.23 -4.10
CA SER A 36 -0.19 -2.92 -3.72
C SER A 36 0.68 -3.30 -4.92
N TRP A 37 0.06 -3.74 -6.01
CA TRP A 37 0.75 -4.06 -7.26
C TRP A 37 1.55 -2.87 -7.81
N TYR A 38 1.01 -1.65 -7.69
CA TYR A 38 1.68 -0.44 -8.15
C TYR A 38 2.81 -0.05 -7.21
N ALA A 39 2.57 -0.04 -5.89
CA ALA A 39 3.60 0.31 -4.90
C ALA A 39 4.86 -0.56 -5.00
N LYS A 40 4.73 -1.84 -5.37
CA LYS A 40 5.87 -2.74 -5.60
C LYS A 40 6.78 -2.32 -6.78
N LEU A 41 6.26 -1.51 -7.70
CA LEU A 41 6.94 -1.01 -8.90
C LEU A 41 7.21 0.50 -8.85
N ASP A 42 6.64 1.18 -7.85
CA ASP A 42 6.57 2.64 -7.77
C ASP A 42 7.94 3.26 -7.42
N PRO A 43 8.54 4.09 -8.29
CA PRO A 43 9.91 4.60 -8.08
C PRO A 43 10.13 5.36 -6.76
N PRO A 44 9.24 6.25 -6.28
CA PRO A 44 9.40 6.91 -5.00
C PRO A 44 9.53 5.95 -3.82
N LEU A 45 8.93 4.75 -3.91
CA LEU A 45 8.94 3.76 -2.83
C LEU A 45 10.08 2.74 -2.94
N GLU A 46 10.98 2.88 -3.92
CA GLU A 46 12.09 1.95 -4.17
C GLU A 46 12.92 1.68 -2.91
N SER A 47 13.23 2.72 -2.14
CA SER A 47 14.03 2.63 -0.92
C SER A 47 13.37 1.84 0.24
N LEU A 48 12.07 1.58 0.13
CA LEU A 48 11.26 0.85 1.13
C LEU A 48 11.00 -0.60 0.75
N ARG A 49 11.09 -0.98 -0.54
CA ARG A 49 10.60 -2.27 -1.05
C ARG A 49 11.17 -3.48 -0.32
N ASP A 50 12.42 -3.39 0.11
CA ASP A 50 13.09 -4.49 0.80
C ASP A 50 12.87 -4.54 2.30
N THR A 51 12.27 -3.51 2.89
CA THR A 51 11.96 -3.46 4.32
C THR A 51 10.92 -4.51 4.69
N PRO A 52 11.06 -5.19 5.85
CA PRO A 52 10.05 -6.12 6.35
C PRO A 52 8.66 -5.50 6.44
N GLU A 53 8.57 -4.27 6.95
CA GLU A 53 7.32 -3.54 7.16
C GLU A 53 6.58 -3.28 5.85
N PHE A 54 7.31 -2.91 4.80
CA PHE A 54 6.71 -2.73 3.48
C PHE A 54 6.18 -4.05 2.93
N LYS A 55 6.94 -5.14 3.04
CA LYS A 55 6.54 -6.47 2.57
C LYS A 55 5.29 -6.96 3.29
N GLU A 56 5.22 -6.78 4.61
CA GLU A 56 4.06 -7.11 5.43
C GLU A 56 2.82 -6.30 5.00
N MET A 57 2.96 -4.98 4.83
CA MET A 57 1.88 -4.11 4.37
C MET A 57 1.36 -4.49 2.98
N MET A 58 2.25 -4.86 2.05
CA MET A 58 1.83 -5.30 0.72
C MET A 58 1.10 -6.65 0.76
N ALA A 59 1.59 -7.59 1.57
CA ALA A 59 0.93 -8.89 1.75
C ALA A 59 -0.47 -8.75 2.37
N GLU A 60 -0.63 -7.86 3.34
CA GLU A 60 -1.93 -7.52 3.94
C GLU A 60 -2.92 -7.00 2.89
N VAL A 61 -2.48 -6.04 2.07
CA VAL A 61 -3.31 -5.47 1.00
C VAL A 61 -3.66 -6.52 -0.06
N ASP A 62 -2.71 -7.37 -0.46
CA ASP A 62 -2.97 -8.46 -1.42
C ASP A 62 -4.01 -9.45 -0.88
N ALA A 63 -3.91 -9.82 0.40
CA ALA A 63 -4.86 -10.72 1.05
C ALA A 63 -6.27 -10.11 1.12
N ASP A 64 -6.38 -8.81 1.42
CA ASP A 64 -7.68 -8.13 1.42
C ASP A 64 -8.30 -8.07 0.02
N ILE A 65 -7.52 -7.76 -1.01
CA ILE A 65 -8.00 -7.78 -2.41
C ILE A 65 -8.48 -9.18 -2.80
N ALA A 66 -7.73 -10.23 -2.42
CA ALA A 66 -8.12 -11.61 -2.69
C ALA A 66 -9.43 -11.97 -2.00
N ARG A 67 -9.61 -11.58 -0.73
CA ARG A 67 -10.86 -11.76 0.02
C ARG A 67 -12.02 -11.02 -0.64
N GLN A 68 -11.86 -9.75 -0.99
CA GLN A 68 -12.91 -8.96 -1.65
C GLN A 68 -13.31 -9.58 -2.99
N LYS A 69 -12.33 -10.04 -3.77
CA LYS A 69 -12.58 -10.75 -5.03
C LYS A 69 -13.37 -12.04 -4.83
N ALA A 70 -13.12 -12.80 -3.76
CA ALA A 70 -13.88 -14.01 -3.45
C ALA A 70 -15.33 -13.68 -3.12
N ILE A 71 -15.57 -12.69 -2.25
CA ILE A 71 -16.92 -12.20 -1.90
C ILE A 71 -17.69 -11.80 -3.16
N LEU A 72 -17.08 -10.99 -4.04
CA LEU A 72 -17.74 -10.54 -5.26
C LEU A 72 -18.12 -11.69 -6.19
N LYS A 73 -17.35 -12.79 -6.22
CA LYS A 73 -17.70 -14.00 -6.98
C LYS A 73 -18.88 -14.75 -6.37
N GLU A 74 -18.92 -14.88 -5.05
CA GLU A 74 -20.02 -15.53 -4.33
C GLU A 74 -21.34 -14.77 -4.54
N GLU A 75 -21.28 -13.45 -4.56
CA GLU A 75 -22.41 -12.55 -4.83
C GLU A 75 -22.78 -12.44 -6.33
N GLY A 76 -22.03 -13.09 -7.23
CA GLY A 76 -22.29 -13.04 -8.67
C GLY A 76 -21.99 -11.68 -9.34
N LEU A 77 -21.16 -10.85 -8.71
CA LEU A 77 -20.73 -9.54 -9.22
C LEU A 77 -19.41 -9.60 -10.02
N LEU A 78 -18.71 -10.74 -9.98
CA LEU A 78 -17.50 -11.07 -10.75
C LEU A 78 -17.53 -12.55 -11.18
#